data_AF-A0A7D5SUP4-F1
#
_entry.id   AF-A0A7D5SUP4-F1
#
_cell.length_a   1.000
_cell.length_b   1.000
_cell.length_c   1.000
_cell.angle_alpha   90.00
_cell.angle_beta   90.00
_cell.angle_gamma   90.00
#
_symmetry.space_group_name_H-M   'P 1'
#
loop_
_entity.id
_entity.type
_entity.pdbx_description
1 polymer ?
#
loop_
_entity_poly.entity_id
_entity_poly.type
_entity_poly.pdbx_seq_one_letter_code
_entity_poly.pdbx_strand_id
1 'polypeptide(L)'
;MAYTTPITTAFEMQRATIEQSQKAFEQTLQFQQTMNEAVVDSFDSQESAQRRGVELTQTLVHSYLDVIESSLPGAAGTVDEMRAAVDEQYDFLLENHAEVFETVAGEYEEGIDAYDELTGDYVEAVDEQVEMLVEAHEELEAQSVDVAEEWGDQLETLQDQVEDLQDQVSDVQERAAAAVDA
;
A
#
# COMPACT_ATOMS: atom_id res chain seq x y z
N MET A 1 10.00 15.49 36.78
CA MET A 1 9.35 15.75 35.47
C MET A 1 10.29 15.82 34.26
N ALA A 2 11.52 16.35 34.36
CA ALA A 2 12.38 16.53 33.18
C ALA A 2 12.95 15.22 32.57
N TYR A 3 12.92 14.12 33.32
CA TYR A 3 13.56 12.85 32.95
C TYR A 3 12.64 11.85 32.25
N THR A 4 11.32 11.98 32.37
CA THR A 4 10.33 11.16 31.65
C THR A 4 10.13 11.64 30.22
N THR A 5 10.29 12.95 29.98
CA THR A 5 10.09 13.58 28.66
C THR A 5 10.92 12.95 27.53
N PRO A 6 12.24 12.68 27.68
CA PRO A 6 13.05 12.11 26.60
C PRO A 6 12.73 10.65 26.30
N ILE A 7 12.37 9.86 27.32
CA ILE A 7 12.07 8.43 27.19
C ILE A 7 10.74 8.26 26.47
N THR A 8 9.66 8.90 26.96
CA THR A 8 8.35 8.90 26.31
C THR A 8 8.43 9.42 24.87
N THR A 9 9.15 10.52 24.63
CA THR A 9 9.33 11.06 23.25
C THR A 9 9.96 10.03 22.30
N ALA A 10 10.91 9.21 22.77
CA ALA A 10 11.55 8.20 21.95
C ALA A 10 10.57 7.07 21.57
N PHE A 11 9.74 6.61 22.51
CA PHE A 11 8.72 5.60 22.26
C PHE A 11 7.60 6.11 21.35
N GLU A 12 7.15 7.36 21.54
CA GLU A 12 6.20 8.01 20.63
C GLU A 12 6.73 8.07 19.19
N MET A 13 8.02 8.41 19.01
CA MET A 13 8.65 8.43 17.70
C MET A 13 8.73 7.02 17.06
N GLN A 14 9.02 5.99 17.85
CA GLN A 14 9.02 4.60 17.38
C GLN A 14 7.63 4.18 16.92
N ARG A 15 6.59 4.45 17.72
CA ARG A 15 5.19 4.16 17.40
C ARG A 15 4.77 4.82 16.10
N ALA A 16 5.00 6.13 15.96
CA ALA A 16 4.66 6.88 14.76
C ALA A 16 5.39 6.34 13.51
N THR A 17 6.63 5.86 13.66
CA THR A 17 7.39 5.25 12.57
C THR A 17 6.78 3.91 12.13
N ILE A 18 6.37 3.08 13.10
CA ILE A 18 5.72 1.80 12.85
C ILE A 18 4.38 2.01 12.11
N GLU A 19 3.50 2.86 12.65
CA GLU A 19 2.20 3.19 12.03
C GLU A 19 2.38 3.74 10.61
N GLN A 20 3.37 4.61 10.40
CA GLN A 20 3.67 5.14 9.08
C GLN A 20 4.14 4.04 8.12
N SER A 21 4.92 3.08 8.60
CA SER A 21 5.42 1.97 7.79
C SER A 21 4.31 0.98 7.39
N GLN A 22 3.41 0.63 8.32
CA GLN A 22 2.20 -0.17 8.04
C GLN A 22 1.36 0.50 6.96
N LYS A 23 1.04 1.78 7.16
CA LYS A 23 0.25 2.55 6.21
C LYS A 23 0.90 2.66 4.83
N ALA A 24 2.22 2.80 4.77
CA ALA A 24 2.95 2.82 3.49
C ALA A 24 2.91 1.46 2.79
N PHE A 25 2.97 0.38 3.56
CA PHE A 25 2.87 -0.98 3.06
C PHE A 25 1.47 -1.28 2.51
N GLU A 26 0.41 -0.97 3.25
CA GLU A 26 -0.98 -1.06 2.79
C GLU A 26 -1.23 -0.30 1.49
N GLN A 27 -0.77 0.96 1.44
CA GLN A 27 -0.89 1.78 0.22
C GLN A 27 -0.16 1.15 -0.98
N THR A 28 0.97 0.50 -0.72
CA THR A 28 1.74 -0.17 -1.78
C THR A 28 0.98 -1.38 -2.33
N LEU A 29 0.26 -2.12 -1.48
CA LEU A 29 -0.56 -3.25 -1.90
C LEU A 29 -1.80 -2.79 -2.67
N GLN A 30 -2.51 -1.78 -2.16
CA GLN A 30 -3.65 -1.17 -2.87
C GLN A 30 -3.23 -0.63 -4.24
N PHE A 31 -2.04 -0.04 -4.34
CA PHE A 31 -1.48 0.40 -5.61
C PHE A 31 -1.22 -0.76 -6.57
N GLN A 32 -0.65 -1.87 -6.09
CA GLN A 32 -0.46 -3.08 -6.90
C GLN A 32 -1.79 -3.63 -7.40
N GLN A 33 -2.80 -3.72 -6.54
CA GLN A 33 -4.15 -4.18 -6.90
C GLN A 33 -4.78 -3.29 -7.98
N THR A 34 -4.73 -1.96 -7.79
CA THR A 34 -5.22 -1.00 -8.80
C THR A 34 -4.50 -1.14 -10.14
N MET A 35 -3.18 -1.39 -10.12
CA MET A 35 -2.40 -1.60 -11.35
C MET A 35 -2.76 -2.92 -12.04
N ASN A 36 -2.99 -3.98 -11.26
CA ASN A 36 -3.41 -5.29 -11.78
C ASN A 36 -4.79 -5.21 -12.44
N GLU A 37 -5.76 -4.58 -11.77
CA GLU A 37 -7.10 -4.29 -12.34
C GLU A 37 -6.99 -3.49 -13.64
N ALA A 38 -6.15 -2.45 -13.66
CA ALA A 38 -5.95 -1.65 -14.86
C ALA A 38 -5.33 -2.45 -16.03
N VAL A 39 -4.53 -3.48 -15.74
CA VAL A 39 -4.01 -4.39 -16.76
C VAL A 39 -5.11 -5.31 -17.28
N VAL A 40 -5.96 -5.87 -16.39
CA VAL A 40 -7.13 -6.67 -16.78
C VAL A 40 -8.05 -5.86 -17.70
N ASP A 41 -8.46 -4.65 -17.27
CA ASP A 41 -9.28 -3.72 -18.06
C ASP A 41 -8.62 -3.34 -19.41
N SER A 42 -7.29 -3.39 -19.48
CA SER A 42 -6.57 -3.10 -20.72
C SER A 42 -6.76 -4.18 -21.78
N PHE A 43 -7.02 -5.44 -21.39
CA PHE A 43 -7.31 -6.52 -22.34
C PHE A 43 -8.64 -6.27 -23.04
N ASP A 44 -9.70 -5.94 -22.30
CA ASP A 44 -11.02 -5.57 -22.86
C ASP A 44 -10.94 -4.35 -23.78
N SER A 45 -10.18 -3.34 -23.35
CA SER A 45 -9.94 -2.13 -24.13
C SER A 45 -9.22 -2.45 -25.44
N GLN A 46 -8.23 -3.35 -25.42
CA GLN A 46 -7.51 -3.79 -26.61
C GLN A 46 -8.36 -4.66 -27.53
N GLU A 47 -9.12 -5.60 -26.97
CA GLU A 47 -10.05 -6.47 -27.72
C GLU A 47 -11.07 -5.62 -28.49
N SER A 48 -11.72 -4.69 -27.80
CA SER A 48 -12.73 -3.81 -28.41
C SER A 48 -12.14 -2.91 -29.50
N ALA A 49 -10.90 -2.42 -29.33
CA ALA A 49 -10.22 -1.62 -30.35
C ALA A 49 -9.88 -2.45 -31.59
N GLN A 50 -9.39 -3.68 -31.41
CA GLN A 50 -9.07 -4.59 -32.50
C GLN A 50 -10.33 -5.03 -33.26
N ARG A 51 -11.39 -5.39 -32.54
CA ARG A 51 -12.71 -5.71 -33.11
C ARG A 51 -13.21 -4.61 -34.03
N ARG A 52 -13.18 -3.36 -33.57
CA ARG A 52 -13.58 -2.20 -34.39
C ARG A 52 -12.72 -2.05 -35.65
N GLY A 53 -11.42 -2.32 -35.56
CA GLY A 53 -10.51 -2.28 -36.71
C GLY A 53 -10.82 -3.37 -37.75
N VAL A 54 -11.16 -4.56 -37.28
CA VAL A 54 -11.57 -5.70 -38.13
C VAL A 54 -12.91 -5.40 -38.81
N GLU A 55 -13.92 -4.94 -38.06
CA GLU A 55 -15.24 -4.55 -38.60
C GLU A 55 -15.13 -3.40 -39.63
N LEU A 56 -14.22 -2.45 -39.41
CA LEU A 56 -13.90 -1.41 -40.40
C LEU A 56 -13.35 -2.01 -41.69
N THR A 57 -12.45 -2.99 -41.58
CA THR A 57 -11.85 -3.66 -42.74
C THR A 57 -12.92 -4.47 -43.50
N GLN A 58 -13.82 -5.17 -42.80
CA GLN A 58 -14.98 -5.83 -43.39
C GLN A 58 -15.86 -4.84 -44.16
N THR A 59 -16.14 -3.68 -43.57
CA THR A 59 -16.92 -2.60 -44.22
C THR A 59 -16.25 -2.10 -45.51
N LEU A 60 -14.91 -1.99 -45.52
CA LEU A 60 -14.16 -1.60 -46.72
C LEU A 60 -14.22 -2.67 -47.81
N VAL A 61 -14.15 -3.96 -47.43
CA VAL A 61 -14.31 -5.08 -48.37
C VAL A 61 -15.72 -5.06 -48.98
N HIS A 62 -16.76 -4.86 -48.18
CA HIS A 62 -18.13 -4.70 -48.69
C HIS A 62 -18.26 -3.53 -49.65
N SER A 63 -17.67 -2.39 -49.32
CA SER A 63 -17.68 -1.21 -50.20
C SER A 63 -17.00 -1.49 -51.54
N TYR A 64 -15.93 -2.30 -51.55
CA TYR A 64 -15.26 -2.70 -52.79
C TYR A 64 -16.13 -3.65 -53.62
N LEU A 65 -16.82 -4.60 -52.97
CA LEU A 65 -17.77 -5.49 -53.62
C LEU A 65 -18.95 -4.73 -54.25
N ASP A 66 -19.44 -3.67 -53.61
CA ASP A 66 -20.50 -2.80 -54.16
C ASP A 66 -20.06 -2.11 -55.46
N VAL A 67 -18.79 -1.71 -55.56
CA VAL A 67 -18.22 -1.12 -56.78
C VAL A 67 -18.17 -2.15 -57.91
N ILE A 68 -17.84 -3.40 -57.60
CA ILE A 68 -17.82 -4.51 -58.57
C ILE A 68 -19.23 -4.79 -59.09
N GLU A 69 -20.19 -4.92 -58.18
CA GLU A 69 -21.60 -5.20 -58.50
C GLU A 69 -22.17 -4.11 -59.41
N SER A 70 -21.92 -2.84 -59.10
CA SER A 70 -22.41 -1.70 -59.89
C SER A 70 -21.71 -1.55 -61.26
N SER A 71 -20.49 -2.06 -61.41
CA SER A 71 -19.71 -1.94 -62.65
C SER A 71 -19.92 -3.10 -63.63
N LEU A 72 -20.38 -4.26 -63.15
CA LEU A 72 -20.51 -5.50 -63.94
C LEU A 72 -21.95 -6.03 -63.96
N PRO A 73 -22.69 -5.85 -65.08
CA PRO A 73 -24.04 -6.38 -65.23
C PRO A 73 -24.07 -7.92 -65.08
N GLY A 74 -24.92 -8.41 -64.19
CA GLY A 74 -25.08 -9.86 -63.93
C GLY A 74 -24.15 -10.43 -62.84
N ALA A 75 -23.31 -9.62 -62.20
CA ALA A 75 -22.40 -10.06 -61.13
C ALA A 75 -23.05 -10.13 -59.74
N ALA A 76 -24.28 -9.65 -59.55
CA ALA A 76 -24.95 -9.55 -58.25
C ALA A 76 -24.94 -10.88 -57.46
N GLY A 77 -25.34 -11.99 -58.08
CA GLY A 77 -25.34 -13.30 -57.41
C GLY A 77 -23.95 -13.78 -56.97
N THR A 78 -22.92 -13.53 -57.80
CA THR A 78 -21.53 -13.88 -57.43
C THR A 78 -20.96 -12.96 -56.36
N VAL A 79 -21.41 -11.70 -56.28
CA VAL A 79 -21.00 -10.75 -55.25
C VAL A 79 -21.65 -11.10 -53.91
N ASP A 80 -22.92 -11.50 -53.90
CA ASP A 80 -23.61 -11.95 -52.69
C ASP A 80 -22.96 -13.21 -52.08
N GLU A 81 -22.57 -14.18 -52.91
CA GLU A 81 -21.83 -15.37 -52.45
C GLU A 81 -20.47 -14.98 -51.86
N MET A 82 -19.74 -14.04 -52.48
CA MET A 82 -18.49 -13.52 -51.93
C MET A 82 -18.70 -12.77 -50.61
N ARG A 83 -19.77 -11.97 -50.50
CA ARG A 83 -20.10 -11.25 -49.27
C ARG A 83 -20.39 -12.21 -48.12
N ALA A 84 -21.21 -13.24 -48.36
CA ALA A 84 -21.48 -14.27 -47.36
C ALA A 84 -20.20 -15.01 -46.91
N ALA A 85 -19.31 -15.34 -47.86
CA ALA A 85 -18.03 -15.96 -47.52
C ALA A 85 -17.10 -15.02 -46.75
N VAL A 86 -17.09 -13.72 -47.07
CA VAL A 86 -16.35 -12.71 -46.31
C VAL A 86 -16.91 -12.62 -44.89
N ASP A 87 -18.23 -12.46 -44.74
CA ASP A 87 -18.88 -12.37 -43.43
C ASP A 87 -18.56 -13.57 -42.54
N GLU A 88 -18.70 -14.80 -43.05
CA GLU A 88 -18.38 -16.02 -42.30
C GLU A 88 -16.91 -16.06 -41.84
N GLN A 89 -15.99 -15.60 -42.69
CA GLN A 89 -14.56 -15.57 -42.34
C GLN A 89 -14.22 -14.50 -41.30
N TYR A 90 -14.88 -13.34 -41.35
CA TYR A 90 -14.71 -12.26 -40.37
C TYR A 90 -15.34 -12.63 -39.04
N ASP A 91 -16.54 -13.22 -39.04
CA ASP A 91 -17.20 -13.71 -37.82
C ASP A 91 -16.35 -14.79 -37.15
N PHE A 92 -15.87 -15.77 -37.90
CA PHE A 92 -14.95 -16.79 -37.38
C PHE A 92 -13.69 -16.17 -36.77
N LEU A 93 -13.10 -15.18 -37.42
CA LEU A 93 -11.91 -14.50 -36.91
C LEU A 93 -12.22 -13.75 -35.61
N LEU A 94 -13.33 -13.01 -35.55
CA LEU A 94 -13.74 -12.23 -34.39
C LEU A 94 -14.08 -13.13 -33.20
N GLU A 95 -14.81 -14.23 -33.40
CA GLU A 95 -15.15 -15.19 -32.35
C GLU A 95 -13.91 -15.87 -31.76
N ASN A 96 -13.03 -16.42 -32.61
CA ASN A 96 -11.81 -17.07 -32.12
C ASN A 96 -10.89 -16.07 -31.40
N HIS A 97 -10.83 -14.83 -31.89
CA HIS A 97 -10.01 -13.80 -31.27
C HIS A 97 -10.56 -13.39 -29.90
N ALA A 98 -11.88 -13.21 -29.79
CA ALA A 98 -12.54 -12.91 -28.51
C ALA A 98 -12.30 -14.02 -27.49
N GLU A 99 -12.49 -15.29 -27.89
CA GLU A 99 -12.27 -16.45 -27.01
C GLU A 99 -10.82 -16.52 -26.48
N VAL A 100 -9.83 -16.23 -27.32
CA VAL A 100 -8.41 -16.19 -26.90
C VAL A 100 -8.17 -15.06 -25.90
N PHE A 101 -8.72 -13.86 -26.15
CA PHE A 101 -8.57 -12.73 -25.23
C PHE A 101 -9.25 -13.00 -23.88
N GLU A 102 -10.48 -13.51 -23.90
CA GLU A 102 -11.22 -13.90 -22.69
C GLU A 102 -10.47 -14.97 -21.90
N THR A 103 -9.91 -15.97 -22.57
CA THR A 103 -9.10 -17.01 -21.90
C THR A 103 -7.86 -16.40 -21.23
N VAL A 104 -7.11 -15.56 -21.94
CA VAL A 104 -5.88 -14.96 -21.39
C VAL A 104 -6.20 -13.98 -20.27
N ALA A 105 -7.25 -13.17 -20.42
CA ALA A 105 -7.69 -12.22 -19.40
C ALA A 105 -8.17 -12.97 -18.15
N GLY A 106 -8.99 -14.01 -18.32
CA GLY A 106 -9.46 -14.85 -17.22
C GLY A 106 -8.33 -15.58 -16.49
N GLU A 107 -7.38 -16.19 -17.21
CA GLU A 107 -6.20 -16.81 -16.57
C GLU A 107 -5.35 -15.80 -15.80
N TYR A 108 -5.26 -14.55 -16.29
CA TYR A 108 -4.52 -13.49 -15.63
C TYR A 108 -5.25 -12.98 -14.38
N GLU A 109 -6.57 -12.78 -14.45
CA GLU A 109 -7.44 -12.38 -13.35
C GLU A 109 -7.42 -13.44 -12.24
N GLU A 110 -7.60 -14.72 -12.57
CA GLU A 110 -7.49 -15.84 -11.61
C GLU A 110 -6.11 -15.86 -10.91
N GLY A 111 -5.05 -15.54 -11.66
CA GLY A 111 -3.70 -15.44 -11.11
C GLY A 111 -3.51 -14.28 -10.15
N ILE A 112 -4.13 -13.14 -10.43
CA ILE A 112 -4.13 -11.96 -9.54
C ILE A 112 -4.93 -12.27 -8.27
N ASP A 113 -6.14 -12.82 -8.41
CA ASP A 113 -7.00 -13.14 -7.26
C ASP A 113 -6.31 -14.10 -6.30
N ALA A 114 -5.64 -15.14 -6.82
CA ALA A 114 -4.88 -16.09 -6.01
C ALA A 114 -3.67 -15.42 -5.31
N TYR A 115 -3.03 -14.45 -5.95
CA TYR A 115 -1.95 -13.67 -5.35
C TYR A 115 -2.47 -12.70 -4.28
N ASP A 116 -3.58 -12.04 -4.53
CA ASP A 116 -4.22 -11.10 -3.61
C ASP A 116 -4.73 -11.82 -2.36
N GLU A 117 -5.34 -13.00 -2.49
CA GLU A 117 -5.73 -13.84 -1.35
C GLU A 117 -4.51 -14.21 -0.49
N LEU A 118 -3.45 -14.74 -1.13
CA LEU A 118 -2.24 -15.16 -0.41
C LEU A 118 -1.50 -13.99 0.26
N THR A 119 -1.46 -12.83 -0.41
CA THR A 119 -0.82 -11.65 0.16
C THR A 119 -1.67 -11.01 1.24
N GLY A 120 -3.00 -10.96 1.10
CA GLY A 120 -3.92 -10.49 2.14
C GLY A 120 -3.71 -11.21 3.46
N ASP A 121 -3.73 -12.54 3.45
CA ASP A 121 -3.50 -13.37 4.64
C ASP A 121 -2.13 -13.11 5.28
N TYR A 122 -1.08 -12.96 4.45
CA TYR A 122 0.27 -12.69 4.94
C TYR A 122 0.38 -11.30 5.58
N VAL A 123 -0.30 -10.31 4.99
CA VAL A 123 -0.30 -8.92 5.46
C VAL A 123 -1.02 -8.82 6.79
N GLU A 124 -2.19 -9.43 6.91
CA GLU A 124 -2.96 -9.49 8.16
C GLU A 124 -2.12 -10.16 9.27
N ALA A 125 -1.48 -11.30 8.99
CA ALA A 125 -0.63 -11.97 9.97
C ALA A 125 0.60 -11.14 10.38
N VAL A 126 1.17 -10.33 9.48
CA VAL A 126 2.27 -9.41 9.81
C VAL A 126 1.76 -8.25 10.66
N ASP A 127 0.59 -7.71 10.33
CA ASP A 127 -0.01 -6.60 11.06
C ASP A 127 -0.29 -6.98 12.51
N GLU A 128 -0.92 -8.14 12.74
CA GLU A 128 -1.13 -8.68 14.09
C GLU A 128 0.17 -8.85 14.88
N GLN A 129 1.25 -9.32 14.23
CA GLN A 129 2.56 -9.46 14.88
C GLN A 129 3.17 -8.11 15.25
N VAL A 130 3.01 -7.10 14.39
CA VAL A 130 3.48 -5.74 14.68
C VAL A 130 2.67 -5.15 15.82
N GLU A 131 1.36 -5.35 15.85
CA GLU A 131 0.47 -4.87 16.90
C GLU A 131 0.85 -5.47 18.27
N MET A 132 1.05 -6.80 18.34
CA MET A 132 1.57 -7.46 19.55
C MET A 132 2.94 -6.91 19.99
N LEU A 133 3.83 -6.59 19.05
CA LEU A 133 5.14 -6.01 19.36
C LEU A 133 5.04 -4.58 19.87
N VAL A 134 4.10 -3.79 19.33
CA VAL A 134 3.79 -2.44 19.81
C VAL A 134 3.27 -2.52 21.24
N GLU A 135 2.27 -3.36 21.52
CA GLU A 135 1.73 -3.56 22.87
C GLU A 135 2.84 -3.93 23.88
N ALA A 136 3.75 -4.84 23.51
CA ALA A 136 4.88 -5.19 24.36
C ALA A 136 5.84 -4.00 24.60
N HIS A 137 6.03 -3.11 23.62
CA HIS A 137 6.82 -1.90 23.80
C HIS A 137 6.12 -0.86 24.68
N GLU A 138 4.79 -0.76 24.62
CA GLU A 138 4.02 0.12 25.50
C GLU A 138 4.15 -0.30 26.97
N GLU A 139 4.13 -1.61 27.25
CA GLU A 139 4.36 -2.12 28.61
C GLU A 139 5.79 -1.81 29.09
N LEU A 140 6.78 -1.94 28.21
CA LEU A 140 8.17 -1.55 28.49
C LEU A 140 8.33 -0.04 28.68
N GLU A 141 7.61 0.78 27.92
CA GLU A 141 7.57 2.23 28.08
C GLU A 141 7.06 2.58 29.47
N ALA A 142 5.91 2.03 29.88
CA ALA A 142 5.33 2.27 31.20
C ALA A 142 6.32 1.92 32.32
N GLN A 143 6.93 0.72 32.25
CA GLN A 143 7.95 0.32 33.22
C GLN A 143 9.18 1.23 33.22
N SER A 144 9.61 1.71 32.04
CA SER A 144 10.77 2.60 31.92
C SER A 144 10.49 3.99 32.49
N VAL A 145 9.27 4.51 32.27
CA VAL A 145 8.80 5.77 32.84
C VAL A 145 8.75 5.66 34.36
N ASP A 146 8.15 4.60 34.91
CA ASP A 146 8.07 4.36 36.36
C ASP A 146 9.47 4.35 37.01
N VAL A 147 10.42 3.61 36.42
CA VAL A 147 11.81 3.56 36.92
C VAL A 147 12.51 4.93 36.84
N ALA A 148 12.28 5.69 35.77
CA ALA A 148 12.85 7.01 35.60
C ALA A 148 12.28 8.03 36.60
N GLU A 149 11.00 7.91 36.94
CA GLU A 149 10.35 8.71 37.98
C GLU A 149 10.94 8.38 39.36
N GLU A 150 11.05 7.10 39.72
CA GLU A 150 11.62 6.67 41.01
C GLU A 150 13.08 7.13 41.19
N TRP A 151 13.89 7.07 40.13
CA TRP A 151 15.24 7.63 40.14
C TRP A 151 15.28 9.15 40.25
N GLY A 152 14.33 9.84 39.61
CA GLY A 152 14.17 11.29 39.77
C GLY A 152 13.93 11.67 41.23
N ASP A 153 12.98 10.99 41.88
CA ASP A 153 12.63 11.23 43.28
C ASP A 153 13.81 10.95 44.23
N GLN A 154 14.60 9.90 43.98
CA GLN A 154 15.82 9.63 44.75
C GLN A 154 16.88 10.71 44.57
N LEU A 155 17.05 11.24 43.36
CA LEU A 155 18.00 12.33 43.08
C LEU A 155 17.59 13.65 43.73
N GLU A 156 16.29 13.96 43.74
CA GLU A 156 15.74 15.12 44.46
C GLU A 156 16.01 14.95 45.96
N THR A 157 15.72 13.79 46.53
CA THR A 157 16.00 13.48 47.95
C THR A 157 17.49 13.59 48.31
N LEU A 158 18.40 13.20 47.41
CA LEU A 158 19.84 13.36 47.63
C LEU A 158 20.27 14.83 47.55
N GLN A 159 19.69 15.62 46.65
CA GLN A 159 19.93 17.06 46.58
C GLN A 159 19.52 17.75 47.87
N ASP A 160 18.31 17.48 48.36
CA ASP A 160 17.80 18.06 49.61
C ASP A 160 18.73 17.74 50.79
N GLN A 161 19.19 16.49 50.91
CA GLN A 161 20.15 16.10 51.96
C GLN A 161 21.51 16.83 51.83
N VAL A 162 21.96 17.10 50.62
CA VAL A 162 23.22 17.82 50.36
C VAL A 162 23.07 19.31 50.66
N GLU A 163 21.92 19.91 50.38
CA GLU A 163 21.59 21.29 50.79
C GLU A 163 21.54 21.40 52.32
N ASP A 164 20.81 20.50 52.99
CA ASP A 164 20.73 20.44 54.46
C ASP A 164 22.11 20.26 55.13
N LEU A 165 23.00 19.46 54.54
CA LEU A 165 24.37 19.29 55.03
C LEU A 165 25.21 20.56 54.85
N GLN A 166 25.07 21.25 53.72
CA GLN A 166 25.77 22.51 53.48
C GLN A 166 25.33 23.59 54.47
N ASP A 167 24.02 23.70 54.72
CA ASP A 167 23.46 24.63 55.69
C ASP A 167 24.01 24.34 57.09
N GLN A 168 24.01 23.08 57.54
CA GLN A 168 24.60 22.68 58.82
C GLN A 168 26.09 23.02 58.94
N VAL A 169 26.87 22.80 57.87
CA VAL A 169 28.30 23.13 57.85
C VAL A 169 28.52 24.64 57.96
N SER A 170 27.76 25.44 57.22
CA SER A 170 27.78 26.92 57.35
C SER A 170 27.46 27.35 58.78
N ASP A 171 26.43 26.76 59.39
CA ASP A 171 25.98 27.06 60.74
C ASP A 171 27.04 26.71 61.81
N VAL A 172 27.76 25.61 61.63
CA VAL A 172 28.89 25.22 62.51
C VAL A 172 30.07 26.16 62.33
N GLN A 173 30.39 26.55 61.10
CA GLN A 173 31.48 27.48 60.79
C GLN A 173 31.21 28.88 61.38
N GLU A 174 29.97 29.37 61.29
CA GLU A 174 29.59 30.67 61.85
C GLU A 174 29.68 30.66 63.39
N ARG A 175 29.22 29.59 64.04
CA ARG A 175 29.39 29.40 65.50
C ARG A 175 30.86 29.29 65.91
N ALA A 176 31.68 28.61 65.11
CA ALA A 176 33.11 28.49 65.38
C ALA A 176 33.84 29.83 65.21
N ALA A 177 33.51 30.62 64.18
CA ALA A 177 34.05 31.96 63.97
C ALA A 177 33.68 32.90 65.13
N ALA A 178 32.41 32.90 65.56
CA ALA A 178 31.95 33.69 66.70
C ALA A 178 32.63 33.31 68.03
N ALA A 179 33.05 32.05 68.20
CA ALA A 179 33.77 31.59 69.39
C ALA A 179 35.27 31.94 69.39
N VAL A 180 35.85 32.26 68.22
CA VAL A 180 37.26 32.66 68.09
C VAL A 180 37.46 34.17 68.25
N ASP A 181 36.42 34.98 67.97
CA ASP A 181 36.42 36.44 68.12
C ASP A 181 36.00 36.94 69.53
N ALA A 182 35.64 36.04 70.46
CA ALA A 182 35.26 36.33 71.86
C ALA A 182 36.40 36.10 72.86
#